data_AF-A0A1D2X215-F1
#
_entry.id   AF-A0A1D2X215-F1
#
_cell.length_a   1.000
_cell.length_b   1.000
_cell.length_c   1.000
_cell.angle_alpha   90.00
_cell.angle_beta   90.00
_cell.angle_gamma   90.00
#
_symmetry.space_group_name_H-M   'P 1'
#
loop_
_entity.id
_entity.type
_entity.pdbx_description
1 polymer ?
#
loop_
_entity_poly.entity_id
_entity_poly.type
_entity_poly.pdbx_seq_one_letter_code
_entity_poly.pdbx_strand_id
1 'polypeptide(L)'
;MEKDAENISEIELLYTFDVIIFEHTLLESEKYSYSICWTNPKQIYDVVIEDKQKGKLVKYEVVKKSSPKLSKYFNLIKGEKLVDDGCQITCTSHSIEYKL
;
A
#
# COMPACT_ATOMS: atom_id res chain seq x y z
N MET A 1 -2.26 11.69 6.14
CA MET A 1 -2.78 11.01 7.34
C MET A 1 -2.34 9.56 7.30
N GLU A 2 -2.01 8.96 8.44
CA GLU A 2 -1.71 7.53 8.52
C GLU A 2 -3.02 6.74 8.63
N LYS A 3 -3.15 5.67 7.84
CA LYS A 3 -4.24 4.70 7.88
C LYS A 3 -3.91 3.61 8.90
N ASP A 4 -4.56 3.74 10.04
CA ASP A 4 -4.50 2.82 11.16
C ASP A 4 -5.90 2.62 11.74
N ALA A 5 -5.99 1.87 12.84
CA ALA A 5 -7.26 1.52 13.45
C ALA A 5 -7.99 2.74 14.06
N GLU A 6 -7.25 3.81 14.38
CA GLU A 6 -7.80 5.01 15.01
C GLU A 6 -8.50 5.89 13.97
N ASN A 7 -7.95 5.94 12.75
CA ASN A 7 -8.40 6.88 11.72
C ASN A 7 -9.20 6.22 10.57
N ILE A 8 -9.50 4.92 10.67
CA ILE A 8 -10.13 4.17 9.56
C ILE A 8 -11.48 4.76 9.12
N SER A 9 -12.32 5.19 10.07
CA SER A 9 -13.63 5.77 9.77
C SER A 9 -13.52 7.13 9.06
N GLU A 10 -12.53 7.96 9.42
CA GLU A 10 -12.26 9.23 8.72
C GLU A 10 -11.83 8.96 7.29
N ILE A 11 -10.99 7.94 7.10
CA ILE A 11 -10.47 7.55 5.79
C ILE A 11 -11.58 7.03 4.87
N GLU A 12 -12.52 6.23 5.40
CA GLU A 12 -13.70 5.79 4.65
C GLU A 12 -14.56 6.97 4.15
N LEU A 13 -14.66 8.05 4.95
CA LEU A 13 -15.32 9.27 4.51
C LEU A 13 -14.55 9.95 3.38
N LEU A 14 -13.21 10.02 3.45
CA LEU A 14 -12.39 10.59 2.38
C LEU A 14 -12.56 9.84 1.05
N TYR A 15 -12.66 8.52 1.07
CA TYR A 15 -13.01 7.73 -0.12
C TYR A 15 -14.41 8.06 -0.64
N THR A 16 -15.39 8.20 0.27
CA THR A 16 -16.77 8.53 -0.10
C THR A 16 -16.87 9.90 -0.78
N PHE A 17 -16.05 10.86 -0.36
CA PHE A 17 -15.98 12.19 -0.98
C PHE A 17 -15.09 12.26 -2.24
N ASP A 18 -14.41 11.16 -2.62
CA ASP A 18 -13.48 11.09 -3.75
C ASP A 18 -12.39 12.19 -3.70
N VAL A 19 -11.88 12.48 -2.49
CA VAL A 19 -10.89 13.55 -2.27
C VAL A 19 -9.46 13.04 -2.12
N ILE A 20 -9.25 11.72 -2.16
CA ILE A 20 -7.91 11.12 -2.04
C ILE A 20 -7.13 11.38 -3.34
N ILE A 21 -5.94 11.95 -3.18
CA ILE A 21 -5.02 12.27 -4.30
C ILE A 21 -3.90 11.24 -4.44
N PHE A 22 -3.51 10.64 -3.33
CA PHE A 22 -2.42 9.68 -3.27
C PHE A 22 -2.57 8.80 -2.03
N GLU A 23 -2.23 7.53 -2.16
CA GLU A 23 -2.22 6.58 -1.05
C GLU A 23 -1.03 5.64 -1.23
N HIS A 24 -0.29 5.41 -0.16
CA HIS A 24 0.97 4.68 -0.18
C HIS A 24 1.01 3.68 0.97
N THR A 25 1.20 2.41 0.61
CA THR A 25 1.37 1.33 1.57
C THR A 25 2.81 0.81 1.47
N LEU A 26 3.50 0.81 2.61
CA LEU A 26 4.81 0.21 2.80
C LEU A 26 4.66 -1.10 3.56
N LEU A 27 5.12 -2.19 2.94
CA LEU A 27 5.08 -3.52 3.53
C LEU A 27 6.48 -4.10 3.61
N GLU A 28 6.71 -4.94 4.61
CA GLU A 28 7.96 -5.67 4.76
C GLU A 28 7.73 -7.15 5.02
N SER A 29 8.55 -7.97 4.40
CA SER A 29 8.83 -9.33 4.85
C SER A 29 10.28 -9.43 5.34
N GLU A 30 10.71 -10.64 5.70
CA GLU A 30 12.10 -10.91 6.05
C GLU A 30 13.07 -10.54 4.89
N LYS A 31 12.65 -10.80 3.65
CA LYS A 31 13.53 -10.67 2.46
C LYS A 31 13.25 -9.44 1.61
N TYR A 32 12.00 -8.98 1.56
CA TYR A 32 11.58 -7.95 0.61
C TYR A 32 10.92 -6.76 1.30
N SER A 33 11.16 -5.56 0.76
CA SER A 33 10.32 -4.39 0.99
C SER A 33 9.37 -4.23 -0.21
N TYR A 34 8.15 -3.81 0.07
CA TYR A 34 7.13 -3.53 -0.94
C TYR A 34 6.67 -2.08 -0.74
N SER A 35 6.61 -1.34 -1.83
CA SER A 35 6.06 0.01 -1.87
C SER A 35 4.97 0.04 -2.91
N ILE A 36 3.73 0.24 -2.48
CA ILE A 36 2.55 0.25 -3.34
C ILE A 36 1.91 1.62 -3.24
N CYS A 37 1.90 2.36 -4.34
CA CYS A 37 1.32 3.69 -4.40
C CYS A 37 0.14 3.71 -5.34
N TRP A 38 -0.98 4.31 -4.93
CA TRP A 38 -2.08 4.68 -5.81
C TRP A 38 -2.09 6.20 -6.01
N THR A 39 -2.39 6.67 -7.23
CA THR A 39 -2.43 8.11 -7.54
C THR A 39 -3.64 8.53 -8.37
N ASN A 40 -4.28 9.61 -7.94
CA ASN A 40 -5.36 10.32 -8.64
C ASN A 40 -4.79 11.64 -9.19
N PRO A 41 -4.28 11.63 -10.44
CA PRO A 41 -5.22 11.69 -11.57
C PRO A 41 -5.09 10.55 -12.59
N LYS A 42 -4.05 9.71 -12.48
CA LYS A 42 -3.79 8.66 -13.47
C LYS A 42 -4.59 7.38 -13.22
N GLN A 43 -5.14 7.21 -12.01
CA GLN A 43 -5.82 6.00 -11.56
C GLN A 43 -4.98 4.75 -11.82
N ILE A 44 -3.73 4.80 -11.36
CA ILE A 44 -2.75 3.71 -11.46
C ILE A 44 -2.21 3.36 -10.09
N TYR A 45 -1.77 2.12 -9.98
CA TYR A 45 -0.91 1.64 -8.92
C TYR A 45 0.52 1.51 -9.46
N ASP A 46 1.48 2.10 -8.74
CA ASP A 46 2.90 1.82 -8.88
C ASP A 46 3.30 0.81 -7.80
N VAL A 47 3.92 -0.30 -8.19
CA VAL A 47 4.37 -1.36 -7.29
C VAL A 47 5.87 -1.53 -7.43
N VAL A 48 6.59 -1.30 -6.34
CA VAL A 48 8.04 -1.50 -6.23
C VAL A 48 8.30 -2.61 -5.21
N ILE A 49 9.16 -3.56 -5.58
CA ILE A 49 9.63 -4.62 -4.69
C ILE A 49 11.15 -4.62 -4.71
N GLU A 50 11.78 -4.56 -3.55
CA GLU A 50 13.23 -4.58 -3.42
C GLU A 50 13.70 -5.71 -2.50
N ASP A 51 14.85 -6.29 -2.81
CA ASP A 51 15.55 -7.24 -1.93
C ASP A 51 16.29 -6.44 -0.85
N LYS A 52 15.89 -6.61 0.41
CA LYS A 52 16.41 -5.86 1.56
C LYS A 52 17.91 -6.12 1.80
N GLN A 53 18.39 -7.33 1.50
CA GLN A 53 19.77 -7.70 1.75
C GLN A 53 20.71 -7.16 0.67
N LYS A 54 20.23 -7.10 -0.57
CA LYS A 54 21.02 -6.68 -1.72
C LYS A 54 20.85 -5.21 -2.08
N GLY A 55 19.82 -4.55 -1.54
CA GLY A 55 19.43 -3.19 -1.93
C GLY A 55 19.12 -3.11 -3.43
N LYS A 56 18.54 -4.19 -4.00
CA LYS A 56 18.29 -4.29 -5.44
C LYS A 56 16.80 -4.29 -5.73
N LEU A 57 16.41 -3.51 -6.72
CA LEU A 57 15.09 -3.58 -7.34
C LEU A 57 14.87 -4.98 -7.90
N VAL A 58 13.84 -5.66 -7.39
CA VAL A 58 13.39 -6.97 -7.87
C VAL A 58 12.30 -6.78 -8.91
N LYS A 59 11.37 -5.86 -8.66
CA LYS A 59 10.23 -5.61 -9.54
C LYS A 59 9.79 -4.15 -9.47
N TYR A 60 9.49 -3.58 -10.64
CA TYR A 60 8.71 -2.36 -10.78
C TYR A 60 7.58 -2.64 -11.77
N GLU A 61 6.35 -2.29 -11.39
CA GLU A 61 5.16 -2.50 -12.22
C GLU A 61 4.18 -1.35 -12.07
N VAL A 62 3.54 -0.96 -13.17
CA VAL A 62 2.46 0.03 -13.21
C VAL A 62 1.19 -0.65 -13.69
N VAL A 63 0.13 -0.65 -12.88
CA VAL A 63 -1.16 -1.28 -13.24
C VAL A 63 -2.33 -0.31 -13.07
N LYS A 64 -3.31 -0.39 -13.98
CA LYS A 64 -4.57 0.40 -13.87
C LYS A 64 -5.63 -0.29 -13.03
N LYS A 65 -5.52 -1.60 -12.82
CA LYS A 65 -6.48 -2.40 -12.05
C LYS A 65 -5.76 -3.20 -11.00
N SER A 66 -6.29 -3.14 -9.78
CA SER A 66 -5.79 -3.94 -8.68
C SER A 66 -6.14 -5.41 -8.88
N SER A 67 -5.13 -6.28 -8.83
CA SER A 67 -5.36 -7.73 -8.77
C SER A 67 -5.83 -8.11 -7.36
N PRO A 68 -6.46 -9.30 -7.16
CA PRO A 68 -6.86 -9.74 -5.81
C PRO A 68 -5.70 -9.76 -4.81
N LYS A 69 -4.49 -10.11 -5.27
CA LYS A 69 -3.27 -10.10 -4.44
C LYS A 69 -2.83 -8.69 -4.10
N LEU A 70 -2.79 -7.79 -5.09
CA LEU A 70 -2.44 -6.39 -4.87
C LEU A 70 -3.43 -5.70 -3.92
N SER A 71 -4.73 -5.96 -4.08
CA SER A 71 -5.78 -5.43 -3.22
C SER A 71 -5.61 -5.86 -1.76
N LYS A 72 -5.28 -7.13 -1.50
CA LYS A 72 -4.99 -7.61 -0.15
C LYS A 72 -3.81 -6.86 0.48
N TYR A 73 -2.77 -6.59 -0.29
CA TYR A 73 -1.56 -5.94 0.19
C TYR A 73 -1.78 -4.46 0.47
N PHE A 74 -2.41 -3.78 -0.48
CA PHE A 74 -2.68 -2.35 -0.41
C PHE A 74 -3.67 -1.99 0.69
N ASN A 75 -4.64 -2.87 1.02
CA ASN A 75 -5.64 -2.57 2.04
C ASN A 75 -5.17 -2.79 3.48
N LEU A 76 -3.96 -3.32 3.72
CA LEU A 76 -3.44 -3.48 5.07
C LEU A 76 -3.26 -2.12 5.73
N ILE A 77 -3.74 -1.97 6.95
CA ILE A 77 -3.48 -0.76 7.75
C ILE A 77 -2.18 -0.93 8.55
N LYS A 78 -1.63 0.16 9.07
CA LYS A 78 -0.36 0.13 9.81
C LYS A 78 -0.41 -0.89 10.95
N GLY A 79 0.60 -1.76 11.01
CA GLY A 79 0.75 -2.80 12.03
C GLY A 79 0.06 -4.13 11.69
N GLU A 80 -0.82 -4.17 10.69
CA GLU A 80 -1.43 -5.42 10.24
C GLU A 80 -0.45 -6.35 9.55
N LYS A 81 -0.80 -7.64 9.58
CA LYS A 81 0.01 -8.72 9.06
C LYS A 81 -0.81 -9.61 8.15
N LEU A 82 -0.17 -10.10 7.10
CA LEU A 82 -0.71 -11.07 6.16
C LEU A 82 0.30 -12.19 5.98
N VAL A 83 -0.18 -13.43 5.87
CA VAL A 83 0.65 -14.56 5.43
C VAL A 83 0.33 -14.84 3.97
N ASP A 84 1.34 -14.76 3.11
CA ASP A 84 1.24 -15.04 1.68
C ASP A 84 2.40 -15.96 1.26
N ASP A 85 2.07 -17.07 0.61
CA ASP A 85 3.06 -18.08 0.17
C ASP A 85 4.08 -18.49 1.26
N GLY A 86 3.61 -18.63 2.50
CA GLY A 86 4.43 -18.99 3.66
C GLY A 86 5.31 -17.86 4.22
N CYS A 87 5.25 -16.66 3.64
CA CYS A 87 5.96 -15.47 4.11
C CYS A 87 5.02 -14.57 4.91
N GLN A 88 5.47 -14.13 6.09
CA GLN A 88 4.78 -13.08 6.82
C GLN A 88 5.14 -11.71 6.21
N ILE A 89 4.11 -10.95 5.87
CA ILE A 89 4.21 -9.58 5.37
C ILE A 89 3.56 -8.67 6.42
N THR A 90 4.24 -7.60 6.81
CA THR A 90 3.75 -6.63 7.80
C THR A 90 3.63 -5.27 7.15
N CYS A 91 2.52 -4.56 7.38
CA CYS A 91 2.38 -3.17 6.99
C CYS A 91 3.11 -2.28 8.00
N THR A 92 4.16 -1.61 7.54
CA THR A 92 4.98 -0.72 8.39
C THR A 92 4.48 0.71 8.34
N SER A 93 3.87 1.11 7.22
CA SER A 93 3.19 2.39 7.08
C SER A 93 2.14 2.33 5.99
N HIS A 94 1.06 3.08 6.20
CA HIS A 94 0.05 3.32 5.20
C HIS A 94 -0.36 4.79 5.26
N SER A 95 0.10 5.59 4.30
CA SER A 95 -0.14 7.03 4.26
C SER A 95 -1.13 7.42 3.18
N ILE A 96 -2.06 8.32 3.52
CA ILE A 96 -3.07 8.88 2.62
C ILE A 96 -2.88 10.38 2.53
N GLU A 97 -2.86 10.90 1.31
CA GLU A 97 -2.93 12.31 0.98
C GLU A 97 -4.28 12.62 0.32
N TYR A 98 -4.90 13.72 0.74
CA TYR A 98 -6.23 14.11 0.29
C TYR A 98 -6.33 15.64 0.16
N LYS A 99 -7.35 16.09 -0.58
CA LYS A 99 -7.74 17.50 -0.68
C LYS A 99 -8.89 17.80 0.28
N LEU A 100 -8.91 19.00 0.84
CA LEU A 100 -10.00 19.56 1.63
C LEU A 100 -10.68 20.69 0.85
#